data_AF-A0A7C6IVX7-F1
#
_entry.id   AF-A0A7C6IVX7-F1
#
_cell.length_a   1.000
_cell.length_b   1.000
_cell.length_c   1.000
_cell.angle_alpha   90.00
_cell.angle_beta   90.00
_cell.angle_gamma   90.00
#
_symmetry.space_group_name_H-M   'P 1'
#
loop_
_entity.id
_entity.type
_entity.pdbx_description
1 polymer ?
#
loop_
_entity_poly.entity_id
_entity_poly.type
_entity_poly.pdbx_seq_one_letter_code
_entity_poly.pdbx_strand_id
1 'polypeptide(L)'
;MTELKQLAADAAALIKKSRKTIALTGAGISTESGIPDFRSKGTGLWEKFDPMQMSSVSALLSNPKQFYDFNLKRWSSFRDARPNIAHIALAELESHGFLYSVITQNIDGLHIKAGSKRVWEV
;
A
#
# COMPACT_ATOMS: atom_id res chain seq x y z
N MET A 1 20.04 -0.16 -17.06
CA MET A 1 19.21 1.08 -17.16
C MET A 1 18.29 1.10 -18.39
N THR A 2 18.68 0.49 -19.51
CA THR A 2 17.89 0.50 -20.77
C THR A 2 16.62 -0.34 -20.70
N GLU A 3 16.66 -1.51 -20.05
CA GLU A 3 15.53 -2.42 -19.94
C GLU A 3 14.36 -1.87 -19.12
N LEU A 4 14.62 -1.32 -17.92
CA LEU A 4 13.56 -0.73 -17.09
C LEU A 4 12.88 0.46 -17.79
N LYS A 5 13.65 1.27 -18.53
CA LYS A 5 13.09 2.36 -19.33
C LYS A 5 12.18 1.83 -20.43
N GLN A 6 12.55 0.71 -21.07
CA GLN A 6 11.71 0.06 -22.07
C GLN A 6 10.42 -0.48 -21.45
N LEU A 7 10.50 -1.20 -20.33
CA LEU A 7 9.33 -1.72 -19.61
C LEU A 7 8.38 -0.59 -19.18
N ALA A 8 8.92 0.53 -18.70
CA ALA A 8 8.13 1.70 -18.34
C ALA A 8 7.44 2.34 -19.57
N ALA A 9 8.13 2.40 -20.71
CA ALA A 9 7.55 2.89 -21.96
C ALA A 9 6.42 1.97 -22.47
N ASP A 10 6.63 0.66 -22.40
CA ASP A 10 5.63 -0.34 -22.80
C ASP A 10 4.40 -0.28 -21.89
N ALA A 11 4.59 -0.18 -20.57
CA ALA A 11 3.52 0.03 -19.61
C ALA A 11 2.74 1.33 -19.89
N ALA A 12 3.44 2.43 -20.15
CA ALA A 12 2.81 3.70 -20.50
C ALA A 12 1.98 3.61 -21.80
N ALA A 13 2.46 2.87 -22.81
CA ALA A 13 1.73 2.64 -24.05
C ALA A 13 0.44 1.83 -23.83
N LEU A 14 0.48 0.83 -22.94
CA LEU A 14 -0.70 0.06 -22.53
C LEU A 14 -1.71 0.92 -21.77
N ILE A 15 -1.24 1.73 -20.81
CA ILE A 15 -2.08 2.63 -20.02
C ILE A 15 -2.80 3.64 -20.93
N LYS A 16 -2.10 4.25 -21.89
CA LYS A 16 -2.69 5.22 -22.84
C LYS A 16 -3.78 4.61 -23.73
N LYS A 17 -3.70 3.31 -24.04
CA LYS A 17 -4.68 2.60 -24.88
C LYS A 17 -5.86 2.04 -24.08
N SER A 18 -5.68 1.88 -22.77
CA SER A 18 -6.70 1.35 -21.87
C SER A 18 -7.84 2.35 -21.69
N ARG A 19 -9.08 1.85 -21.70
CA ARG A 19 -10.27 2.65 -21.40
C ARG A 19 -10.58 2.72 -19.90
N LYS A 20 -10.02 1.80 -19.11
CA LYS A 20 -10.34 1.65 -17.67
C LYS A 20 -9.19 0.98 -16.93
N THR A 21 -8.10 1.72 -16.75
CA THR A 21 -6.92 1.25 -16.00
C THR A 21 -7.21 1.29 -14.50
N ILE A 22 -6.84 0.23 -13.79
CA ILE A 22 -6.97 0.13 -12.33
C ILE A 22 -5.60 -0.25 -11.75
N ALA A 23 -5.20 0.41 -10.67
CA ALA A 23 -3.99 0.05 -9.94
C ALA A 23 -4.37 -0.82 -8.73
N LEU A 24 -3.79 -2.01 -8.63
CA LEU A 24 -3.87 -2.86 -7.44
C LEU A 24 -2.58 -2.67 -6.63
N THR A 25 -2.70 -2.31 -5.36
CA THR A 25 -1.55 -2.00 -4.50
C THR A 25 -1.61 -2.77 -3.18
N GLY A 26 -0.43 -3.01 -2.61
CA GLY A 26 -0.27 -3.62 -1.28
C GLY A 26 0.92 -3.00 -0.54
N ALA A 27 1.31 -3.59 0.59
CA ALA A 27 2.21 -2.95 1.55
C ALA A 27 3.55 -2.47 0.98
N GLY A 28 4.06 -3.13 -0.07
CA GLY A 28 5.30 -2.76 -0.74
C GLY A 28 5.35 -1.29 -1.19
N ILE A 29 4.22 -0.73 -1.64
CA ILE A 29 4.17 0.67 -2.09
C ILE A 29 4.42 1.66 -0.94
N SER A 30 4.15 1.27 0.31
CA SER A 30 4.28 2.13 1.49
C SER A 30 5.62 1.98 2.22
N THR A 31 6.49 1.09 1.76
CA THR A 31 7.81 0.84 2.39
C THR A 31 8.70 2.07 2.37
N GLU A 32 8.76 2.79 1.24
CA GLU A 32 9.49 4.06 1.12
C GLU A 32 8.87 5.20 1.95
N SER A 33 7.64 5.03 2.43
CA SER A 33 6.98 5.95 3.37
C SER A 33 7.26 5.60 4.84
N GLY A 34 8.16 4.65 5.10
CA GLY A 34 8.55 4.21 6.45
C GLY A 34 7.59 3.20 7.08
N ILE A 35 6.62 2.68 6.32
CA ILE A 35 5.70 1.66 6.80
C ILE A 35 6.25 0.28 6.39
N PRO A 36 6.68 -0.57 7.36
CA PRO A 36 7.24 -1.86 7.03
C PRO A 36 6.17 -2.75 6.39
N ASP A 37 6.57 -3.54 5.40
CA ASP A 37 5.70 -4.58 4.87
C ASP A 37 5.70 -5.83 5.76
N PHE A 38 4.92 -6.81 5.31
CA PHE A 38 4.67 -8.02 6.06
C PHE A 38 5.58 -9.20 5.70
N ARG A 39 6.12 -9.25 4.48
CA ARG A 39 6.64 -10.49 3.86
C ARG A 39 8.00 -10.35 3.19
N SER A 40 8.57 -9.15 3.12
CA SER A 40 9.90 -8.96 2.53
C SER A 40 10.94 -9.77 3.28
N LYS A 41 11.82 -10.43 2.53
CA LYS A 41 12.86 -11.27 3.11
C LYS A 41 13.80 -10.46 4.00
N GLY A 42 14.07 -10.93 5.20
CA GLY A 42 14.97 -10.30 6.18
C GLY A 42 14.40 -9.09 6.93
N THR A 43 13.26 -8.54 6.50
CA THR A 43 12.69 -7.30 7.07
C THR A 43 11.19 -7.39 7.38
N GLY A 44 10.48 -8.33 6.76
CA GLY A 44 9.04 -8.51 6.84
C GLY A 44 8.59 -8.89 8.24
N LEU A 45 7.47 -8.32 8.67
CA LEU A 45 6.94 -8.51 10.01
C LEU A 45 6.70 -10.00 10.37
N TRP A 46 6.29 -10.81 9.40
CA TRP A 46 5.95 -12.23 9.60
C TRP A 46 7.15 -13.16 9.72
N GLU A 47 8.38 -12.68 9.48
CA GLU A 47 9.57 -13.42 9.88
C GLU A 47 9.86 -13.30 11.38
N LYS A 48 9.28 -12.29 12.05
CA LYS A 48 9.50 -12.00 13.47
C LYS A 48 8.33 -12.42 14.37
N PHE A 49 7.12 -12.44 13.82
CA PHE A 49 5.89 -12.66 14.58
C PHE A 49 4.91 -13.53 13.80
N ASP A 50 4.18 -14.41 14.49
CA ASP A 50 3.09 -15.17 13.87
C ASP A 50 1.86 -14.27 13.66
N PRO A 51 1.42 -14.00 12.41
CA PRO A 51 0.25 -13.18 12.13
C PRO A 51 -1.02 -13.72 12.80
N MET A 52 -1.16 -15.04 12.95
CA MET A 52 -2.35 -15.65 13.55
C MET A 52 -2.45 -15.36 15.04
N GLN A 53 -1.33 -15.20 15.72
CA GLN A 53 -1.30 -14.84 17.15
C GLN A 53 -1.38 -13.34 17.39
N MET A 54 -0.98 -12.52 16.41
CA MET A 54 -0.81 -11.08 16.64
C MET A 54 -1.87 -10.21 15.95
N SER A 55 -2.46 -10.66 14.84
CA SER A 55 -3.33 -9.83 14.00
C SER A 55 -4.55 -10.58 13.44
N SER A 56 -5.07 -11.57 14.17
CA SER A 56 -6.30 -12.30 13.81
C SER A 56 -7.49 -11.93 14.71
N VAL A 57 -8.70 -12.25 14.26
CA VAL A 57 -9.91 -12.13 15.09
C VAL A 57 -9.78 -12.97 16.36
N SER A 58 -9.24 -14.19 16.25
CA SER A 58 -9.02 -15.06 17.40
C SER A 58 -8.04 -14.45 18.42
N ALA A 59 -6.98 -13.77 17.95
CA ALA A 59 -6.04 -13.06 18.81
C ALA A 59 -6.70 -11.87 19.54
N LEU A 60 -7.53 -11.10 18.82
CA LEU A 60 -8.29 -10.01 19.41
C LEU A 60 -9.24 -10.52 20.49
N LEU A 61 -9.98 -11.59 20.22
CA LEU A 61 -10.97 -12.13 21.16
C LEU A 61 -10.34 -12.84 22.36
N SER A 62 -9.19 -13.50 22.19
CA SER A 62 -8.53 -14.25 23.27
C SER A 62 -7.73 -13.35 24.22
N ASN A 63 -7.05 -12.33 23.69
CA ASN A 63 -6.27 -11.39 24.48
C ASN A 63 -6.26 -9.99 23.84
N PRO A 64 -7.33 -9.20 24.03
CA PRO A 64 -7.45 -7.87 23.44
C PRO A 64 -6.28 -6.96 23.80
N LYS A 65 -5.78 -7.04 25.05
CA LYS A 65 -4.66 -6.21 25.51
C LYS A 65 -3.42 -6.43 24.66
N GLN A 66 -3.00 -7.68 24.47
CA GLN A 66 -1.82 -8.01 23.66
C GLN A 66 -2.01 -7.63 22.19
N PHE A 67 -3.20 -7.89 21.64
CA PHE A 67 -3.55 -7.48 20.28
C PHE A 67 -3.37 -5.96 20.10
N TYR A 68 -3.89 -5.15 21.01
CA TYR A 68 -3.77 -3.70 20.95
C TYR A 68 -2.35 -3.21 21.22
N ASP A 69 -1.65 -3.75 22.23
CA ASP A 69 -0.25 -3.39 22.52
C ASP A 69 0.65 -3.56 21.28
N PHE A 70 0.41 -4.61 20.49
CA PHE A 70 1.15 -4.86 19.25
C PHE A 70 0.68 -3.99 18.08
N ASN A 71 -0.62 -4.00 17.77
CA ASN A 71 -1.12 -3.38 16.53
C ASN A 71 -1.27 -1.86 16.63
N LEU A 72 -1.68 -1.30 17.78
CA LEU A 72 -1.89 0.15 17.92
C LEU A 72 -0.61 0.92 17.68
N LYS A 73 0.52 0.43 18.18
CA LYS A 73 1.82 1.08 17.97
C LYS A 73 2.12 1.22 16.47
N ARG A 74 1.88 0.16 15.69
CA ARG A 74 2.06 0.18 14.23
C ARG A 74 1.04 1.09 13.55
N TRP A 75 -0.24 0.97 13.86
CA TRP A 75 -1.27 1.80 13.22
C TRP A 75 -1.10 3.28 13.54
N SER A 76 -0.65 3.62 14.74
CA SER A 76 -0.37 5.00 15.14
C SER A 76 0.76 5.63 14.30
N SER A 77 1.73 4.85 13.83
CA SER A 77 2.81 5.38 12.99
C SER A 77 2.34 5.73 11.58
N PHE A 78 1.18 5.22 11.12
CA PHE A 78 0.63 5.56 9.80
C PHE A 78 0.11 6.99 9.74
N ARG A 79 -0.25 7.56 10.90
CA ARG A 79 -0.77 8.93 10.99
C ARG A 79 0.24 9.94 10.45
N ASP A 80 1.50 9.79 10.85
CA ASP A 80 2.57 10.74 10.54
C ASP A 80 3.29 10.40 9.21
N ALA A 81 3.04 9.20 8.66
CA ALA A 81 3.54 8.79 7.36
C ALA A 81 2.99 9.69 6.24
N ARG A 82 3.87 10.02 5.30
CA ARG A 82 3.57 10.84 4.12
C ARG A 82 3.62 9.98 2.85
N PRO A 83 2.80 10.30 1.84
CA PRO A 83 2.88 9.63 0.55
C PRO A 83 4.27 9.79 -0.07
N ASN A 84 4.78 8.72 -0.66
CA ASN A 84 6.00 8.76 -1.47
C ASN A 84 5.67 9.01 -2.96
N ILE A 85 6.71 9.01 -3.81
CA ILE A 85 6.59 9.31 -5.23
C ILE A 85 5.65 8.36 -5.98
N ALA A 86 5.55 7.09 -5.57
CA ALA A 86 4.66 6.13 -6.22
C ALA A 86 3.18 6.48 -5.98
N HIS A 87 2.82 6.90 -4.76
CA HIS A 87 1.46 7.33 -4.45
C HIS A 87 1.10 8.61 -5.21
N ILE A 88 2.02 9.58 -5.24
CA ILE A 88 1.84 10.85 -5.96
C ILE A 88 1.65 10.58 -7.45
N ALA A 89 2.47 9.71 -8.05
CA ALA A 89 2.36 9.36 -9.46
C ALA A 89 1.00 8.71 -9.81
N LEU A 90 0.45 7.86 -8.93
CA LEU A 90 -0.88 7.27 -9.15
C LEU A 90 -1.99 8.33 -9.05
N ALA A 91 -1.91 9.24 -8.10
CA ALA A 91 -2.84 10.37 -7.99
C ALA A 91 -2.76 11.29 -9.22
N GLU A 92 -1.56 11.56 -9.73
CA GLU A 92 -1.36 12.32 -10.96
C GLU A 92 -1.96 11.60 -12.17
N LEU A 93 -1.71 10.30 -12.34
CA LEU A 93 -2.30 9.51 -13.43
C LEU A 93 -3.84 9.53 -13.39
N GLU A 94 -4.43 9.49 -12.19
CA GLU A 94 -5.88 9.64 -12.02
C GLU A 94 -6.35 11.04 -12.42
N SER A 95 -5.65 12.08 -11.97
CA SER A 95 -6.00 13.48 -12.30
C SER A 95 -5.95 13.78 -13.80
N HIS A 96 -5.07 13.10 -14.54
CA HIS A 96 -4.94 13.19 -16.00
C HIS A 96 -5.87 12.22 -16.75
N GLY A 97 -6.70 11.44 -16.05
CA GLY A 97 -7.66 10.50 -16.65
C GLY A 97 -7.06 9.20 -17.18
N PHE A 98 -5.79 8.90 -16.89
CA PHE A 98 -5.13 7.66 -17.29
C PHE A 98 -5.39 6.49 -16.32
N LEU A 99 -5.72 6.81 -15.07
CA LEU A 99 -6.09 5.85 -14.05
C LEU A 99 -7.55 6.07 -13.63
N TYR A 100 -8.35 5.00 -13.63
CA TYR A 100 -9.76 5.06 -13.24
C TYR A 100 -9.95 4.97 -11.71
N SER A 101 -9.16 4.12 -11.05
CA SER A 101 -9.23 3.92 -9.60
C SER A 101 -8.01 3.18 -9.06
N VAL A 102 -7.80 3.29 -7.75
CA VAL A 102 -6.89 2.47 -6.96
C VAL A 102 -7.70 1.46 -6.15
N ILE A 103 -7.30 0.19 -6.18
CA ILE A 103 -7.71 -0.83 -5.21
C ILE A 103 -6.49 -1.12 -4.35
N THR A 104 -6.63 -1.03 -3.03
CA THR A 104 -5.51 -1.20 -2.11
C THR A 104 -5.85 -2.15 -0.97
N GLN A 105 -4.89 -2.99 -0.62
CA GLN A 105 -4.94 -3.83 0.59
C GLN A 105 -4.40 -3.07 1.82
N ASN A 106 -3.93 -1.83 1.63
CA ASN A 106 -3.34 -1.04 2.68
C ASN A 106 -4.43 -0.34 3.50
N ILE A 107 -4.13 -0.13 4.78
CA ILE A 107 -4.99 0.56 5.75
C ILE A 107 -4.33 1.85 6.27
N ASP A 108 -3.36 2.38 5.51
CA ASP A 108 -2.52 3.52 5.90
C ASP A 108 -3.05 4.88 5.38
N GLY A 109 -4.04 4.85 4.48
CA GLY A 109 -4.65 6.04 3.88
C GLY A 109 -3.72 6.86 2.98
N LEU A 110 -2.55 6.35 2.58
CA LEU A 110 -1.55 7.14 1.85
C LEU A 110 -2.00 7.51 0.43
N HIS A 111 -2.82 6.68 -0.24
CA HIS A 111 -3.41 7.03 -1.55
C HIS A 111 -4.32 8.25 -1.46
N ILE A 112 -5.19 8.29 -0.45
CA ILE A 112 -6.09 9.43 -0.22
C ILE A 112 -5.28 10.68 0.12
N LYS A 113 -4.28 10.55 1.01
CA LYS A 113 -3.36 11.66 1.35
C LYS A 113 -2.58 12.17 0.13
N ALA A 114 -2.28 11.31 -0.84
CA ALA A 114 -1.60 11.70 -2.09
C ALA A 114 -2.51 12.45 -3.07
N GLY A 115 -3.82 12.43 -2.85
CA GLY A 115 -4.81 13.08 -3.70
C GLY A 115 -5.61 12.15 -4.60
N SER A 116 -5.44 10.82 -4.48
CA SER A 116 -6.31 9.88 -5.18
C SER A 116 -7.76 10.00 -4.71
N LYS A 117 -8.71 10.04 -5.65
CA LYS A 117 -10.13 10.28 -5.38
C LYS A 117 -10.96 9.00 -5.38
N ARG A 118 -10.62 8.02 -6.21
CA ARG A 118 -11.33 6.74 -6.32
C ARG A 118 -10.49 5.62 -5.75
N VAL A 119 -10.52 5.49 -4.42
CA VAL A 119 -9.77 4.49 -3.67
C VAL A 119 -10.73 3.46 -3.06
N TRP A 120 -10.44 2.18 -3.28
CA TRP A 120 -11.13 1.04 -2.66
C TRP A 120 -10.16 0.34 -1.72
N GLU A 121 -10.40 0.47 -0.41
CA GLU A 121 -9.64 -0.25 0.63
C GLU A 121 -10.34 -1.60 0.88
N VAL A 122 -9.64 -2.71 0.64
CA VAL A 122 -10.19 -4.09 0.65
C VAL A 122 -9.47 -5.03 1.61
#